data_AF-N9FBQ1-F1
#
_entry.id   AF-N9FBQ1-F1
#
_cell.length_a   1.000
_cell.length_b   1.000
_cell.length_c   1.000
_cell.angle_alpha   90.00
_cell.angle_beta   90.00
_cell.angle_gamma   90.00
#
_symmetry.space_group_name_H-M   'P 1'
#
loop_
_entity.id
_entity.type
_entity.pdbx_description
1 polymer ?
#
loop_
_entity_poly.entity_id
_entity_poly.type
_entity_poly.pdbx_seq_one_letter_code
_entity_poly.pdbx_strand_id
1 'polypeptide(L)'
;MKKLLLSIASVIMIGGCTEVPKDMSHVDVFTNDRYLSTAYEFNKLVDDTFKYPYSNIPFLMVTGGWSVSGPKEPISQIVYSCLASNEVQLVTKYKLFMPEVTYIKTPENQVKNCIIKHSNGSINADALNDLKAFTLFQKYSDNPFLRKTVDAAKADGKISVKEYMDIVQNVIKLSKADEQVQLEKTIQEL
;
A
#
# COMPACT_ATOMS: atom_id res chain seq x y z
N MET A 1 -14.59 64.04 -27.98
CA MET A 1 -14.81 63.27 -26.73
C MET A 1 -15.32 61.88 -27.09
N LYS A 2 -14.45 60.86 -27.05
CA LYS A 2 -14.80 59.47 -27.38
C LYS A 2 -15.37 58.79 -26.13
N LYS A 3 -16.61 58.27 -26.23
CA LYS A 3 -17.25 57.45 -25.19
C LYS A 3 -16.52 56.09 -25.15
N LEU A 4 -15.86 55.81 -24.04
CA LEU A 4 -15.27 54.50 -23.76
C LEU A 4 -16.36 53.60 -23.17
N LEU A 5 -16.78 52.59 -23.93
CA LEU A 5 -17.62 51.51 -23.43
C LEU A 5 -16.77 50.65 -22.49
N LEU A 6 -17.15 50.59 -21.21
CA LEU A 6 -16.66 49.60 -20.26
C LEU A 6 -17.10 48.22 -20.73
N SER A 7 -16.24 47.48 -21.44
CA SER A 7 -16.45 46.06 -21.64
C SER A 7 -16.11 45.34 -20.34
N ILE A 8 -17.11 44.65 -19.81
CA ILE A 8 -17.00 43.68 -18.72
C ILE A 8 -15.84 42.74 -19.04
N ALA A 9 -14.75 42.84 -18.27
CA ALA A 9 -13.66 41.90 -18.32
C ALA A 9 -14.23 40.53 -17.97
N SER A 10 -14.36 39.69 -18.99
CA SER A 10 -14.71 38.29 -18.82
C SER A 10 -13.59 37.66 -18.01
N VAL A 11 -13.89 37.32 -16.75
CA VAL A 11 -13.04 36.46 -15.94
C VAL A 11 -13.02 35.11 -16.65
N ILE A 12 -12.01 34.90 -17.50
CA ILE A 12 -11.68 33.59 -18.02
C ILE A 12 -11.11 32.83 -16.83
N MET A 13 -11.97 32.12 -16.12
CA MET A 13 -11.56 31.03 -15.25
C MET A 13 -10.88 30.01 -16.16
N ILE A 14 -9.55 30.04 -16.19
CA ILE A 14 -8.75 28.98 -16.79
C ILE A 14 -9.04 27.75 -15.95
N GLY A 15 -10.00 26.95 -16.42
CA GLY A 15 -10.23 25.61 -15.92
C GLY A 15 -8.94 24.85 -16.11
N GLY A 16 -8.20 24.64 -15.00
CA GLY A 16 -7.02 23.79 -14.99
C GLY A 16 -7.44 22.44 -15.50
N CYS A 17 -6.95 22.08 -16.70
CA CYS A 17 -7.18 20.76 -17.28
C CYS A 17 -6.64 19.73 -16.28
N THR A 18 -7.54 18.91 -15.76
CA THR A 18 -7.18 17.74 -14.96
C THR A 18 -6.76 16.67 -15.94
N GLU A 19 -5.47 16.53 -16.19
CA GLU A 19 -4.98 15.35 -16.88
C GLU A 19 -5.07 14.17 -15.92
N VAL A 20 -6.03 13.28 -16.18
CA VAL A 20 -6.06 11.94 -15.59
C VAL A 20 -4.97 11.15 -16.34
N PRO A 21 -3.92 10.64 -15.68
CA PRO A 21 -2.93 9.81 -16.34
C PRO A 21 -3.60 8.65 -17.08
N LYS A 22 -3.35 8.54 -18.39
CA LYS A 22 -4.03 7.60 -19.29
C LYS A 22 -3.64 6.13 -19.08
N ASP A 23 -2.59 5.87 -18.31
CA ASP A 23 -2.21 4.52 -17.92
C ASP A 23 -1.46 4.55 -16.58
N MET A 24 -2.09 4.01 -15.53
CA MET A 24 -1.47 3.84 -14.20
C MET A 24 -1.05 2.39 -13.93
N SER A 25 -1.21 1.48 -14.90
CA SER A 25 -0.96 0.05 -14.74
C SER A 25 0.52 -0.33 -14.56
N HIS A 26 1.41 0.66 -14.53
CA HIS A 26 2.83 0.51 -14.21
C HIS A 26 3.34 1.61 -13.26
N VAL A 27 2.46 2.40 -12.65
CA VAL A 27 2.87 3.45 -11.71
C VAL A 27 3.07 2.85 -10.35
N ASP A 28 4.33 2.82 -9.92
CA ASP A 28 4.67 2.57 -8.53
C ASP A 28 4.49 3.85 -7.71
N VAL A 29 3.31 3.97 -7.10
CA VAL A 29 2.92 5.10 -6.25
C VAL A 29 3.88 5.26 -5.06
N PHE A 30 4.57 4.19 -4.66
CA PHE A 30 5.41 4.16 -3.45
C PHE A 30 6.89 4.47 -3.72
N THR A 31 7.35 4.53 -4.97
CA THR A 31 8.76 4.81 -5.31
C THR A 31 8.98 6.12 -6.06
N ASN A 32 7.92 6.82 -6.46
CA ASN A 32 8.02 8.08 -7.20
C ASN A 32 7.65 9.29 -6.31
N ASP A 33 8.58 10.24 -6.18
CA ASP A 33 8.45 11.44 -5.34
C ASP A 33 7.16 12.24 -5.60
N ARG A 34 6.66 12.22 -6.84
CA ARG A 34 5.41 12.89 -7.25
C ARG A 34 4.18 12.34 -6.53
N TYR A 35 4.26 11.11 -6.04
CA TYR A 35 3.17 10.37 -5.42
C TYR A 35 3.40 10.13 -3.92
N LEU A 36 4.48 10.66 -3.34
CA LEU A 36 4.82 10.45 -1.92
C LEU A 36 3.65 10.79 -0.98
N SER A 37 2.97 11.92 -1.22
CA SER A 37 1.80 12.32 -0.44
C SER A 37 0.61 11.37 -0.62
N THR A 38 0.42 10.86 -1.84
CA THR A 38 -0.61 9.86 -2.16
C THR A 38 -0.31 8.52 -1.49
N ALA A 39 0.94 8.07 -1.52
CA ALA A 39 1.41 6.85 -0.86
C ALA A 39 1.16 6.91 0.66
N TYR A 40 1.49 8.05 1.28
CA TYR A 40 1.20 8.28 2.70
C TYR A 40 -0.30 8.23 3.00
N GLU A 41 -1.13 8.84 2.14
CA GLU A 41 -2.59 8.81 2.28
C GLU A 41 -3.13 7.37 2.15
N PHE A 42 -2.68 6.60 1.16
CA PHE A 42 -3.05 5.19 1.01
C PHE A 42 -2.65 4.35 2.23
N ASN A 43 -1.42 4.52 2.75
CA ASN A 43 -0.98 3.83 3.96
C ASN A 43 -1.90 4.11 5.15
N LYS A 44 -2.25 5.38 5.36
CA LYS A 44 -3.19 5.78 6.41
C LYS A 44 -4.58 5.16 6.21
N LEU A 45 -5.06 5.10 4.97
CA LEU A 45 -6.36 4.52 4.66
C LEU A 45 -6.38 3.00 4.82
N VAL A 46 -5.30 2.31 4.47
CA VAL A 46 -5.13 0.87 4.74
C VAL A 46 -5.17 0.61 6.24
N ASP A 47 -4.40 1.37 7.02
CA ASP A 47 -4.34 1.20 8.46
C ASP A 47 -5.70 1.47 9.12
N ASP A 48 -6.39 2.53 8.68
CA ASP A 48 -7.72 2.85 9.18
C ASP A 48 -8.78 1.83 8.74
N THR A 49 -8.66 1.26 7.55
CA THR A 49 -9.59 0.22 7.04
C THR A 49 -9.52 -1.02 7.90
N PHE A 50 -8.31 -1.49 8.22
CA PHE A 50 -8.13 -2.72 8.98
C PHE A 50 -8.02 -2.50 10.50
N LYS A 51 -8.03 -1.23 10.95
CA LYS A 51 -7.80 -0.85 12.35
C LYS A 51 -6.50 -1.45 12.90
N TYR A 52 -5.48 -1.51 12.05
CA TYR A 52 -4.17 -2.08 12.36
C TYR A 52 -3.08 -1.37 11.55
N PRO A 53 -1.92 -1.02 12.15
CA PRO A 53 -0.86 -0.30 11.44
C PRO A 53 -0.03 -1.22 10.52
N TYR A 54 -0.63 -1.76 9.46
CA TYR A 54 0.08 -2.56 8.47
C TYR A 54 1.16 -1.75 7.75
N SER A 55 0.97 -0.45 7.57
CA SER A 55 1.97 0.43 6.96
C SER A 55 3.31 0.48 7.72
N ASN A 56 3.31 0.13 9.01
CA ASN A 56 4.52 0.06 9.85
C ASN A 56 5.24 -1.28 9.79
N ILE A 57 4.69 -2.27 9.08
CA ILE A 57 5.35 -3.56 8.90
C ILE A 57 6.43 -3.40 7.82
N PRO A 58 7.69 -3.82 8.08
CA PRO A 58 8.77 -3.67 7.13
C PRO A 58 8.70 -4.76 6.04
N PHE A 59 7.66 -4.76 5.21
CA PHE A 59 7.43 -5.77 4.18
C PHE A 59 8.61 -5.90 3.20
N LEU A 60 9.38 -4.83 2.99
CA LEU A 60 10.61 -4.82 2.19
C LEU A 60 11.68 -5.81 2.69
N MET A 61 11.64 -6.23 3.96
CA MET A 61 12.52 -7.29 4.47
C MET A 61 12.16 -8.68 3.94
N VAL A 62 10.92 -8.87 3.48
CA VAL A 62 10.38 -10.14 2.98
C VAL A 62 10.25 -10.10 1.47
N THR A 63 9.65 -9.03 0.95
CA THR A 63 9.30 -8.86 -0.46
C THR A 63 9.67 -7.46 -0.93
N GLY A 64 10.39 -7.38 -2.04
CA GLY A 64 10.72 -6.11 -2.69
C GLY A 64 10.47 -6.17 -4.19
N GLY A 65 10.10 -5.01 -4.75
CA GLY A 65 9.98 -4.81 -6.18
C GLY A 65 8.73 -5.41 -6.83
N TRP A 66 8.87 -5.69 -8.12
CA TRP A 66 7.77 -6.04 -9.01
C TRP A 66 7.92 -7.46 -9.55
N SER A 67 6.78 -8.07 -9.87
CA SER A 67 6.69 -9.28 -10.68
C SER A 67 5.96 -8.98 -11.99
N VAL A 68 5.82 -9.99 -12.85
CA VAL A 68 4.98 -9.89 -14.05
C VAL A 68 3.52 -9.60 -13.71
N SER A 69 3.04 -10.08 -12.56
CA SER A 69 1.65 -9.93 -12.10
C SER A 69 1.40 -8.67 -11.27
N GLY A 70 2.37 -7.75 -11.21
CA GLY A 70 2.29 -6.52 -10.42
C GLY A 70 3.22 -6.51 -9.19
N PRO A 71 3.01 -5.57 -8.25
CA PRO A 71 3.83 -5.43 -7.06
C PRO A 71 3.80 -6.69 -6.19
N LYS A 72 4.93 -6.99 -5.54
CA LYS A 72 5.01 -8.07 -4.55
C LYS A 72 4.69 -7.60 -3.14
N GLU A 73 4.91 -6.32 -2.85
CA GLU A 73 4.60 -5.74 -1.54
C GLU A 73 3.06 -5.63 -1.40
N PRO A 74 2.46 -6.14 -0.31
CA PRO A 74 1.02 -6.31 -0.20
C PRO A 74 0.21 -5.00 -0.26
N ILE A 75 0.66 -3.92 0.38
CA ILE A 75 -0.06 -2.64 0.33
C ILE A 75 0.00 -2.05 -1.09
N SER A 76 1.17 -2.13 -1.72
CA SER A 76 1.41 -1.72 -3.09
C SER A 76 0.54 -2.52 -4.06
N GLN A 77 0.38 -3.83 -3.83
CA GLN A 77 -0.53 -4.67 -4.64
C GLN A 77 -1.99 -4.22 -4.50
N ILE A 78 -2.45 -3.88 -3.30
CA ILE A 78 -3.82 -3.37 -3.08
C ILE A 78 -4.02 -2.07 -3.84
N VAL A 79 -3.12 -1.09 -3.66
CA VAL A 79 -3.21 0.22 -4.31
C VAL A 79 -3.16 0.05 -5.83
N TYR A 80 -2.22 -0.75 -6.33
CA TYR A 80 -2.10 -1.07 -7.74
C TYR A 80 -3.43 -1.60 -8.31
N SER A 81 -4.03 -2.57 -7.62
CA SER A 81 -5.29 -3.19 -8.06
C SER A 81 -6.44 -2.19 -8.06
N CYS A 82 -6.48 -1.29 -7.07
CA CYS A 82 -7.46 -0.21 -7.00
C CYS A 82 -7.34 0.81 -8.14
N LEU A 83 -6.11 1.15 -8.54
CA LEU A 83 -5.86 2.06 -9.65
C LEU A 83 -6.10 1.38 -11.01
N ALA A 84 -5.59 0.16 -11.19
CA ALA A 84 -5.72 -0.59 -12.44
C ALA A 84 -7.19 -0.94 -12.77
N SER A 85 -8.03 -1.13 -11.75
CA SER A 85 -9.47 -1.34 -11.90
C SER A 85 -10.29 -0.05 -12.06
N ASN A 86 -9.65 1.12 -12.02
CA ASN A 86 -10.29 2.44 -12.01
C ASN A 86 -11.28 2.67 -10.85
N GLU A 87 -11.25 1.83 -9.81
CA GLU A 87 -12.05 1.99 -8.59
C GLU A 87 -11.52 3.16 -7.74
N VAL A 88 -10.24 3.49 -7.88
CA VAL A 88 -9.62 4.69 -7.34
C VAL A 88 -8.99 5.51 -8.45
N GLN A 89 -9.33 6.79 -8.46
CA GLN A 89 -8.79 7.80 -9.37
C GLN A 89 -7.89 8.76 -8.62
N LEU A 90 -6.75 9.06 -9.24
CA LEU A 90 -5.86 10.14 -8.80
C LEU A 90 -6.03 11.36 -9.70
N VAL A 91 -5.78 12.54 -9.14
CA VAL A 91 -5.72 13.80 -9.89
C VAL A 91 -4.43 14.52 -9.55
N THR A 92 -3.69 14.93 -10.59
CA THR A 92 -2.52 15.78 -10.43
C THR A 92 -2.94 17.24 -10.57
N LYS A 93 -2.55 18.07 -9.62
CA LYS A 93 -2.70 19.52 -9.72
C LYS A 93 -1.36 20.15 -10.07
N TYR A 94 -1.36 20.90 -11.17
CA TYR A 94 -0.23 21.71 -11.59
C TYR A 94 -0.42 23.13 -11.07
N LYS A 95 0.59 23.69 -10.40
CA LYS A 95 0.66 25.11 -10.08
C LYS A 95 2.00 25.63 -10.58
N LEU A 96 1.95 26.76 -11.28
CA LEU A 96 3.16 27.47 -11.71
C LEU A 96 4.02 27.75 -10.46
N PHE A 97 5.27 27.31 -10.47
CA PHE A 97 6.24 27.43 -9.36
C PHE A 97 5.99 26.58 -8.10
N MET A 98 5.17 25.53 -8.17
CA MET A 98 5.09 24.50 -7.11
C MET A 98 5.42 23.11 -7.68
N PRO A 99 5.95 22.19 -6.84
CA PRO A 99 6.07 20.79 -7.24
C PRO A 99 4.69 20.24 -7.62
N GLU A 100 4.67 19.39 -8.64
CA GLU A 100 3.47 18.67 -9.03
C GLU A 100 3.05 17.75 -7.90
N VAL A 101 1.80 17.86 -7.47
CA VAL A 101 1.28 16.99 -6.41
C VAL A 101 0.08 16.23 -6.93
N THR A 102 0.13 14.92 -6.73
CA THR A 102 -0.97 14.01 -7.03
C THR A 102 -1.75 13.70 -5.75
N TYR A 103 -3.08 13.66 -5.85
CA TYR A 103 -3.97 13.40 -4.72
C TYR A 103 -5.02 12.36 -5.11
N ILE A 104 -5.59 11.69 -4.12
CA ILE A 104 -6.73 10.80 -4.31
C ILE A 104 -7.98 11.66 -4.57
N LYS A 105 -8.56 11.54 -5.76
CA LYS A 105 -9.82 12.21 -6.12
C LYS A 105 -11.04 11.46 -5.57
N THR A 106 -10.89 10.16 -5.40
CA THR A 106 -11.97 9.24 -5.02
C THR A 106 -12.37 9.45 -3.56
N PRO A 107 -13.68 9.46 -3.23
CA PRO A 107 -14.12 9.59 -1.85
C PRO A 107 -13.53 8.50 -0.95
N GLU A 108 -13.14 8.88 0.26
CA GLU A 108 -12.46 8.01 1.22
C GLU A 108 -13.16 6.66 1.43
N ASN A 109 -14.48 6.66 1.59
CA ASN A 109 -15.26 5.43 1.79
C ASN A 109 -15.17 4.47 0.59
N GLN A 110 -15.11 4.99 -0.64
CA GLN A 110 -14.93 4.18 -1.84
C GLN A 110 -13.51 3.62 -1.92
N VAL A 111 -12.50 4.40 -1.51
CA VAL A 111 -11.13 3.91 -1.41
C VAL A 111 -11.02 2.77 -0.39
N LYS A 112 -11.64 2.91 0.79
CA LYS A 112 -11.67 1.84 1.81
C LYS A 112 -12.38 0.58 1.31
N ASN A 113 -13.50 0.73 0.61
CA ASN A 113 -14.19 -0.40 -0.01
C ASN A 113 -13.30 -1.11 -1.04
N CYS A 114 -12.55 -0.36 -1.83
CA CYS A 114 -11.59 -0.90 -2.78
C CYS A 114 -10.45 -1.67 -2.06
N ILE A 115 -9.92 -1.10 -0.97
CA ILE A 115 -8.91 -1.76 -0.13
C ILE A 115 -9.43 -3.10 0.40
N ILE A 116 -10.64 -3.14 0.96
CA ILE A 116 -11.26 -4.37 1.46
C ILE A 116 -11.43 -5.41 0.35
N LYS A 117 -11.90 -4.98 -0.81
CA LYS A 117 -12.14 -5.88 -1.96
C LYS A 117 -10.85 -6.53 -2.42
N HIS A 118 -9.81 -5.73 -2.68
CA HIS A 118 -8.55 -6.24 -3.23
C HIS A 118 -7.66 -6.90 -2.17
N SER A 119 -7.84 -6.59 -0.89
CA SER A 119 -7.12 -7.30 0.18
C SER A 119 -7.60 -8.75 0.37
N ASN A 120 -8.86 -9.04 0.05
CA ASN A 120 -9.41 -10.39 0.01
C ASN A 120 -9.06 -11.14 -1.29
N GLY A 121 -8.47 -10.46 -2.27
CA GLY A 121 -7.90 -11.07 -3.47
C GLY A 121 -6.64 -11.88 -3.15
N SER A 122 -6.24 -12.75 -4.06
CA SER A 122 -5.03 -13.56 -3.88
C SER A 122 -3.76 -12.69 -3.88
N ILE A 123 -2.85 -12.95 -2.94
CA ILE A 123 -1.53 -12.32 -2.97
C ILE A 123 -0.75 -12.78 -4.21
N ASN A 124 0.14 -11.92 -4.68
CA ASN A 124 1.12 -12.24 -5.70
C ASN A 124 1.84 -13.58 -5.40
N ALA A 125 1.89 -14.48 -6.38
CA ALA A 125 2.54 -15.79 -6.23
C ALA A 125 4.05 -15.67 -5.93
N ASP A 126 4.73 -14.67 -6.50
CA ASP A 126 6.15 -14.45 -6.24
C ASP A 126 6.38 -13.94 -4.81
N ALA A 127 5.45 -13.15 -4.25
CA ALA A 127 5.51 -12.75 -2.84
C ALA A 127 5.41 -13.96 -1.90
N LEU A 128 4.61 -14.97 -2.24
CA LEU A 128 4.55 -16.23 -1.48
C LEU A 128 5.85 -17.03 -1.58
N ASN A 129 6.52 -17.00 -2.73
CA ASN A 129 7.81 -17.66 -2.90
C ASN A 129 8.89 -16.96 -2.07
N ASP A 130 8.90 -15.63 -2.10
CA ASP A 130 9.81 -14.80 -1.30
C ASP A 130 9.59 -15.03 0.21
N LEU A 131 8.33 -15.10 0.67
CA LEU A 131 8.01 -15.45 2.07
C LEU A 131 8.53 -16.83 2.47
N LYS A 132 8.37 -17.85 1.62
CA LYS A 132 8.89 -19.20 1.90
C LYS A 132 10.41 -19.24 1.97
N ALA A 133 11.08 -18.36 1.23
CA ALA A 133 12.54 -18.21 1.26
C ALA A 133 13.03 -17.34 2.42
N PHE A 134 12.14 -16.59 3.08
CA PHE A 134 12.52 -15.68 4.16
C PHE A 134 12.96 -16.43 5.42
N THR A 135 14.18 -16.17 5.89
CA THR A 135 14.83 -16.91 6.99
C THR A 135 14.01 -16.90 8.28
N LEU A 136 13.40 -15.77 8.66
CA LEU A 136 12.59 -15.72 9.88
C LEU A 136 11.31 -16.55 9.74
N PHE A 137 10.69 -16.57 8.55
CA PHE A 137 9.53 -17.42 8.31
C PHE A 137 9.90 -18.91 8.44
N GLN A 138 11.03 -19.33 7.87
CA GLN A 138 11.54 -20.69 8.01
C GLN A 138 11.88 -21.04 9.47
N LYS A 139 12.54 -20.12 10.19
CA LYS A 139 12.90 -20.30 11.61
C LYS A 139 11.65 -20.56 12.48
N TYR A 140 10.55 -19.87 12.19
CA TYR A 140 9.33 -19.94 12.99
C TYR A 140 8.23 -20.82 12.38
N SER A 141 8.48 -21.52 11.27
CA SER A 141 7.44 -22.26 10.53
C SER A 141 6.72 -23.32 11.38
N ASP A 142 7.44 -23.94 12.31
CA ASP A 142 6.92 -24.97 13.20
C ASP A 142 6.32 -24.40 14.50
N ASN A 143 6.37 -23.07 14.69
CA ASN A 143 5.71 -22.43 15.82
C ASN A 143 4.18 -22.68 15.75
N PRO A 144 3.54 -23.23 16.80
CA PRO A 144 2.13 -23.60 16.74
C PRO A 144 1.19 -22.44 16.36
N PHE A 145 1.51 -21.23 16.79
CA PHE A 145 0.72 -20.04 16.49
C PHE A 145 0.86 -19.61 15.02
N LEU A 146 2.09 -19.59 14.50
CA LEU A 146 2.32 -19.27 13.08
C LEU A 146 1.74 -20.35 12.18
N ARG A 147 1.97 -21.63 12.49
CA ARG A 147 1.44 -22.78 11.75
C ARG A 147 -0.08 -22.72 11.65
N LYS A 148 -0.78 -22.50 12.76
CA LYS A 148 -2.25 -22.35 12.77
C LYS A 148 -2.71 -21.17 11.89
N THR A 149 -2.00 -20.06 11.91
CA THR A 149 -2.31 -18.89 11.06
C THR A 149 -2.15 -19.23 9.58
N VAL A 150 -1.05 -19.89 9.21
CA VAL A 150 -0.76 -20.29 7.82
C VAL A 150 -1.74 -21.35 7.33
N ASP A 151 -2.10 -22.32 8.17
CA ASP A 151 -3.05 -23.38 7.83
C ASP A 151 -4.46 -22.81 7.63
N ALA A 152 -4.88 -21.86 8.47
CA ALA A 152 -6.13 -21.13 8.30
C ALA A 152 -6.16 -20.33 6.99
N ALA A 153 -5.08 -19.62 6.67
CA ALA A 153 -4.97 -18.84 5.43
C ALA A 153 -4.94 -19.70 4.15
N LYS A 154 -4.69 -21.01 4.27
CA LYS A 154 -4.69 -21.95 3.13
C LYS A 154 -6.02 -22.69 2.99
N ALA A 155 -6.97 -22.53 3.92
CA ALA A 155 -8.20 -23.30 3.94
C ALA A 155 -9.02 -23.17 2.63
N ASP A 156 -8.98 -21.99 2.01
CA ASP A 156 -9.68 -21.68 0.76
C ASP A 156 -8.84 -21.96 -0.50
N GLY A 157 -7.68 -22.62 -0.34
CA GLY A 157 -6.76 -22.98 -1.43
C GLY A 157 -5.91 -21.84 -1.98
N LYS A 158 -6.09 -20.60 -1.50
CA LYS A 158 -5.28 -19.42 -1.83
C LYS A 158 -5.15 -18.54 -0.60
N ILE A 159 -3.96 -17.95 -0.42
CA ILE A 159 -3.71 -16.95 0.61
C ILE A 159 -4.09 -15.58 0.04
N SER A 160 -4.93 -14.84 0.74
CA SER A 160 -5.29 -13.47 0.39
C SER A 160 -4.16 -12.48 0.73
N VAL A 161 -4.20 -11.27 0.15
CA VAL A 161 -3.24 -10.21 0.50
C VAL A 161 -3.31 -9.88 1.99
N LYS A 162 -4.52 -9.83 2.57
CA LYS A 162 -4.70 -9.57 4.00
C LYS A 162 -4.06 -10.67 4.86
N GLU A 163 -4.33 -11.93 4.55
CA GLU A 163 -3.75 -13.06 5.30
C GLU A 163 -2.23 -13.11 5.16
N TYR A 164 -1.69 -12.75 3.99
CA TYR A 164 -0.26 -12.60 3.80
C TYR A 164 0.32 -11.54 4.76
N MET A 165 -0.31 -10.37 4.86
CA MET A 165 0.10 -9.34 5.81
C MET A 165 0.06 -9.83 7.27
N ASP A 166 -0.99 -10.57 7.65
CA ASP A 166 -1.13 -11.17 8.98
C ASP A 166 -0.03 -12.20 9.29
N ILE A 167 0.33 -13.03 8.31
CA ILE A 167 1.41 -14.02 8.43
C ILE A 167 2.75 -13.30 8.66
N VAL A 168 3.09 -12.32 7.81
CA VAL A 168 4.35 -11.56 7.95
C VAL A 168 4.41 -10.85 9.30
N GLN A 169 3.31 -10.21 9.71
CA GLN A 169 3.20 -9.59 11.02
C GLN A 169 3.52 -10.55 12.16
N ASN A 170 2.98 -11.76 12.11
CA ASN A 170 3.21 -12.78 13.14
C ASN A 170 4.66 -13.26 13.14
N VAL A 171 5.30 -13.41 11.98
CA VAL A 171 6.75 -13.70 11.89
C VAL A 171 7.57 -12.62 12.58
N ILE A 172 7.30 -11.34 12.31
CA ILE A 172 8.03 -10.22 12.90
C ILE A 172 7.79 -10.13 14.42
N LYS A 173 6.57 -10.38 14.88
CA LYS A 173 6.25 -10.45 16.32
C LYS A 173 7.03 -11.56 17.02
N LEU A 174 7.13 -12.74 16.41
CA LEU A 174 7.89 -13.86 16.96
C LEU A 174 9.39 -13.55 17.02
N SER A 175 9.94 -12.88 16.00
CA SER A 175 11.34 -12.42 16.01
C SER A 175 11.63 -11.49 17.18
N LYS A 176 10.78 -10.46 17.36
CA LYS A 176 10.94 -9.49 18.45
C LYS A 176 10.80 -10.12 19.84
N ALA A 177 9.89 -11.08 20.00
CA ALA A 177 9.73 -11.79 21.26
C ALA A 177 10.97 -12.64 21.60
N ASP A 178 11.56 -13.32 20.61
CA ASP A 178 12.80 -14.08 20.80
C ASP A 178 13.98 -13.16 21.11
N GLU A 179 14.13 -12.04 20.40
CA GLU A 179 15.15 -11.02 20.69
C GLU A 179 15.07 -10.50 22.13
N GLN A 180 13.86 -10.23 22.63
CA GLN A 180 13.64 -9.80 24.01
C GLN A 180 14.05 -10.88 25.02
N VAL A 181 13.67 -12.15 24.78
CA VAL A 181 14.05 -13.27 25.66
C VAL A 181 15.58 -13.46 25.70
N GLN A 182 16.26 -13.30 24.56
CA GLN A 182 17.74 -13.38 24.54
C GLN A 182 18.37 -12.22 25.31
N LEU A 183 17.86 -11.00 25.15
CA LEU A 183 18.34 -9.84 25.89
C LEU A 183 18.17 -10.00 27.41
N GLU A 184 17.02 -10.50 27.85
CA GLU A 184 16.75 -10.76 29.27
C GLU A 184 17.71 -11.81 29.85
N LYS A 185 18.03 -12.88 29.09
CA LYS A 185 19.05 -13.85 29.50
C LYS A 185 20.42 -13.23 29.63
N THR A 186 20.84 -12.43 28.65
CA THR A 186 22.13 -11.73 28.69
C THR A 186 22.24 -10.80 29.90
N ILE A 187 21.17 -10.10 30.25
CA ILE A 187 21.15 -9.22 31.45
C ILE A 187 21.24 -10.03 32.74
N GLN A 188 20.60 -11.21 32.82
CA GLN A 188 20.67 -12.07 34.02
C GLN A 188 22.05 -12.72 34.21
N GLU A 189 22.83 -12.87 33.15
CA GLU A 189 24.18 -13.44 33.16
C GLU A 189 25.28 -12.40 33.47
N LEU A 190 24.93 -11.11 33.53
CA LEU A 190 25.81 -9.98 33.88
C LEU A 190 25.69 -9.59 35.37
#